data_AF-A0AAU3KMK0-F1
#
_entry.id   AF-A0AAU3KMK0-F1
#
_cell.length_a   1.000
_cell.length_b   1.000
_cell.length_c   1.000
_cell.angle_alpha   90.00
_cell.angle_beta   90.00
_cell.angle_gamma   90.00
#
_symmetry.space_group_name_H-M   'P 1'
#
loop_
_entity.id
_entity.type
_entity.pdbx_description
1 polymer ?
#
loop_
_entity_poly.entity_id
_entity_poly.type
_entity_poly.pdbx_seq_one_letter_code
_entity_poly.pdbx_strand_id
1 'polypeptide(L)'
;MTPSDEPMWIDYAEFGERFVAAAVTESRIEAAVSGIAGRGITIGPFSIGPAGLARFVAKGSAGKPTVIRRGPHVHFDVALPVKLRVDVTLGGQRLRLEAVVDIDLKLHARTADPLLIVIDIPPVTSRDVSFVMRAQAIGAAWELLLDPIAKLVQREVANRINGILDDPDSQRGRTFDVEAILNSSKSPYHGRPTHEWIGYDEFGHRFFERIVTADRVREVVESLAGKPIEVGPLRTGPGNKAQVTVRGTVRLPRVVASTHLAAAPKPEPVIAELPSLAEVSEPEPVGADTKDLVTFDLMIPVSLDITVDVLQSNRYRAEVQVPVALTARAADPLLIIIDAAPPAAEDIELEFKAKGLRAAALGKLAGIRKQIAIQVASVVRTEVADVSRRTIDVTARLDGTRV
;
A
#
# COMPACT_ATOMS: atom_id res chain seq x y z
N MET A 1 12.71 -26.03 -8.67
CA MET A 1 11.40 -25.90 -8.01
C MET A 1 10.63 -24.87 -8.80
N THR A 2 9.67 -25.29 -9.61
CA THR A 2 8.67 -24.38 -10.19
C THR A 2 7.82 -23.87 -9.03
N PRO A 3 7.81 -22.56 -8.71
CA PRO A 3 6.84 -22.05 -7.75
C PRO A 3 5.44 -22.35 -8.30
N SER A 4 4.52 -22.75 -7.43
CA SER A 4 3.11 -22.90 -7.79
C SER A 4 2.63 -21.58 -8.38
N ASP A 5 2.07 -21.60 -9.59
CA ASP A 5 1.60 -20.44 -10.35
C ASP A 5 0.37 -19.74 -9.72
N GLU A 6 -0.10 -20.22 -8.56
CA GLU A 6 -1.22 -19.62 -7.85
C GLU A 6 -0.74 -18.64 -6.79
N PRO A 7 -1.21 -17.37 -6.82
CA PRO A 7 -0.85 -16.38 -5.84
C PRO A 7 -1.35 -16.79 -4.45
N MET A 8 -0.48 -16.66 -3.45
CA MET A 8 -0.88 -16.84 -2.06
C MET A 8 -1.64 -15.58 -1.60
N TRP A 9 -2.96 -15.70 -1.47
CA TRP A 9 -3.81 -14.61 -1.02
C TRP A 9 -3.53 -14.27 0.45
N ILE A 10 -3.48 -12.97 0.74
CA ILE A 10 -3.41 -12.42 2.09
C ILE A 10 -4.56 -11.45 2.28
N ASP A 11 -4.96 -11.19 3.53
CA ASP A 11 -5.96 -10.15 3.79
C ASP A 11 -5.34 -8.75 3.71
N TYR A 12 -6.19 -7.72 3.76
CA TYR A 12 -5.71 -6.33 3.71
C TYR A 12 -4.91 -5.94 4.94
N ALA A 13 -5.19 -6.53 6.11
CA ALA A 13 -4.47 -6.20 7.33
C ALA A 13 -3.02 -6.68 7.29
N GLU A 14 -2.81 -7.93 6.88
CA GLU A 14 -1.50 -8.52 6.65
C GLU A 14 -0.74 -7.78 5.54
N PHE A 15 -1.43 -7.40 4.46
CA PHE A 15 -0.84 -6.55 3.43
C PHE A 15 -0.34 -5.23 4.01
N GLY A 16 -1.12 -4.58 4.88
CA GLY A 16 -0.75 -3.32 5.55
C GLY A 16 0.52 -3.45 6.39
N GLU A 17 0.64 -4.50 7.21
CA GLU A 17 1.84 -4.79 7.98
C GLU A 17 3.08 -4.97 7.08
N ARG A 18 2.95 -5.83 6.06
CA ARG A 18 4.03 -6.12 5.12
C ARG A 18 4.43 -4.89 4.31
N PHE A 19 3.45 -4.07 3.91
CA PHE A 19 3.70 -2.83 3.17
C PHE A 19 4.55 -1.88 4.00
N VAL A 20 4.19 -1.63 5.26
CA VAL A 20 4.97 -0.73 6.13
C VAL A 20 6.38 -1.30 6.37
N ALA A 21 6.49 -2.62 6.57
CA ALA A 21 7.77 -3.30 6.76
C ALA A 21 8.70 -3.24 5.55
N ALA A 22 8.15 -3.23 4.33
CA ALA A 22 8.89 -3.07 3.08
C ALA A 22 9.19 -1.60 2.76
N ALA A 23 8.23 -0.71 3.03
CA ALA A 23 8.35 0.71 2.74
C ALA A 23 9.32 1.44 3.67
N VAL A 24 9.52 0.98 4.90
CA VAL A 24 10.42 1.64 5.85
C VAL A 24 11.74 0.88 5.95
N THR A 25 12.72 1.36 5.20
CA THR A 25 14.07 0.78 5.12
C THR A 25 15.07 1.56 5.97
N GLU A 26 16.21 0.94 6.32
CA GLU A 26 17.29 1.61 7.06
C GLU A 26 17.78 2.88 6.36
N SER A 27 17.93 2.85 5.02
CA SER A 27 18.34 4.01 4.24
C SER A 27 17.33 5.16 4.31
N ARG A 28 16.03 4.85 4.34
CA ARG A 28 14.96 5.87 4.49
C ARG A 28 14.97 6.47 5.90
N ILE A 29 15.23 5.65 6.92
CA ILE A 29 15.41 6.12 8.29
C ILE A 29 16.64 7.02 8.41
N GLU A 30 17.77 6.61 7.83
CA GLU A 30 18.99 7.43 7.79
C GLU A 30 18.72 8.80 7.15
N ALA A 31 17.98 8.83 6.03
CA ALA A 31 17.57 10.07 5.38
C ALA A 31 16.65 10.92 6.26
N ALA A 32 15.67 10.31 6.95
CA ALA A 32 14.73 11.01 7.82
C ALA A 32 15.42 11.68 9.03
N VAL A 33 16.49 11.07 9.57
CA VAL A 33 17.26 11.64 10.69
C VAL A 33 18.45 12.49 10.25
N SER A 34 18.81 12.47 8.95
CA SER A 34 19.93 13.27 8.42
C SER A 34 19.70 14.77 8.56
N GLY A 35 18.45 15.24 8.69
CA GLY A 35 18.14 16.64 9.03
C GLY A 35 18.68 17.09 10.39
N ILE A 36 18.98 16.15 11.29
CA ILE A 36 19.63 16.39 12.58
C ILE A 36 21.16 16.44 12.42
N ALA A 37 21.72 15.60 11.53
CA ALA A 37 23.15 15.55 11.25
C ALA A 37 23.66 16.90 10.71
N GLY A 38 24.85 17.31 11.14
CA GLY A 38 25.44 18.59 10.76
C GLY A 38 24.83 19.83 11.45
N ARG A 39 23.70 19.73 12.17
CA ARG A 39 23.21 20.85 12.98
C ARG A 39 24.17 21.15 14.13
N GLY A 40 24.47 22.44 14.31
CA GLY A 40 25.33 22.92 15.39
C GLY A 40 24.65 22.80 16.75
N ILE A 41 25.39 22.30 17.73
CA ILE A 41 24.98 22.16 19.13
C ILE A 41 25.86 23.09 19.97
N THR A 42 25.24 23.95 20.77
CA THR A 42 25.92 24.79 21.78
C THR A 42 25.31 24.53 23.13
N ILE A 43 26.17 24.30 24.13
CA ILE A 43 25.83 23.93 25.50
C ILE A 43 26.46 24.98 26.41
N GLY A 44 25.64 25.68 27.20
CA GLY A 44 26.08 26.74 28.12
C GLY A 44 25.96 28.15 27.54
N PRO A 45 26.48 29.16 28.27
CA PRO A 45 27.38 29.05 29.42
C PRO A 45 26.71 28.62 30.72
N PHE A 46 27.39 27.78 31.50
CA PHE A 46 26.96 27.35 32.84
C PHE A 46 28.03 27.61 33.89
N SER A 47 27.60 27.87 35.14
CA SER A 47 28.47 27.95 36.31
C SER A 47 28.30 26.68 37.16
N ILE A 48 29.40 26.02 37.51
CA ILE A 48 29.41 24.72 38.20
C ILE A 48 30.30 24.82 39.46
N GLY A 49 29.83 24.20 40.54
CA GLY A 49 30.52 24.17 41.84
C GLY A 49 30.12 25.33 42.78
N PRO A 50 30.56 25.28 44.05
CA PRO A 50 30.31 26.33 45.03
C PRO A 50 30.77 27.69 44.50
N ALA A 51 29.99 28.76 44.68
CA ALA A 51 30.29 30.11 44.19
C ALA A 51 30.57 30.25 42.67
N GLY A 52 30.23 29.25 41.85
CA GLY A 52 30.42 29.31 40.39
C GLY A 52 31.89 29.26 39.97
N LEU A 53 32.73 28.56 40.74
CA LEU A 53 34.19 28.45 40.52
C LEU A 53 34.58 27.89 39.15
N ALA A 54 33.68 27.18 38.47
CA ALA A 54 33.89 26.69 37.10
C ALA A 54 32.87 27.29 36.13
N ARG A 55 33.34 27.81 34.98
CA ARG A 55 32.48 28.19 33.84
C ARG A 55 32.63 27.18 32.72
N PHE A 56 31.53 26.62 32.22
CA PHE A 56 31.50 25.62 31.16
C PHE A 56 30.80 26.14 29.90
N VAL A 57 31.44 25.96 28.74
CA VAL A 57 30.83 26.15 27.42
C VAL A 57 31.27 25.02 26.51
N ALA A 58 30.35 24.40 25.78
CA ALA A 58 30.70 23.44 24.74
C ALA A 58 30.03 23.77 23.41
N LYS A 59 30.74 23.54 22.31
CA LYS A 59 30.26 23.73 20.94
C LYS A 59 30.62 22.53 20.10
N GLY A 60 29.71 22.08 19.25
CA GLY A 60 29.93 20.95 18.36
C GLY A 60 28.87 20.80 17.30
N SER A 61 28.87 19.64 16.65
CA SER A 61 27.91 19.28 15.62
C SER A 61 27.62 17.79 15.65
N ALA A 62 26.40 17.42 15.30
CA ALA A 62 26.03 16.03 15.10
C ALA A 62 26.75 15.44 13.88
N GLY A 63 27.28 14.23 14.04
CA GLY A 63 27.94 13.45 13.01
C GLY A 63 26.95 12.58 12.23
N LYS A 64 27.50 11.58 11.53
CA LYS A 64 26.70 10.64 10.74
C LYS A 64 25.99 9.64 11.67
N PRO A 65 24.67 9.45 11.56
CA PRO A 65 23.93 8.46 12.34
C PRO A 65 24.28 7.03 11.90
N THR A 66 24.21 6.09 12.85
CA THR A 66 24.23 4.65 12.57
C THR A 66 22.85 4.08 12.92
N VAL A 67 22.24 3.33 12.00
CA VAL A 67 20.87 2.81 12.13
C VAL A 67 20.92 1.30 12.24
N ILE A 68 20.17 0.73 13.18
CA ILE A 68 20.03 -0.72 13.38
C ILE A 68 18.54 -1.05 13.45
N ARG A 69 18.04 -1.88 12.53
CA ARG A 69 16.67 -2.40 12.59
C ARG A 69 16.52 -3.48 13.67
N ARG A 70 15.41 -3.46 14.43
CA ARG A 70 15.12 -4.40 15.52
C ARG A 70 13.79 -5.11 15.34
N GLY A 71 13.77 -6.43 15.59
CA GLY A 71 12.54 -7.23 15.71
C GLY A 71 11.73 -7.41 14.40
N PRO A 72 10.55 -8.06 14.49
CA PRO A 72 9.63 -8.19 13.35
C PRO A 72 8.85 -6.90 13.06
N HIS A 73 8.61 -6.07 14.08
CA HIS A 73 7.94 -4.77 13.94
C HIS A 73 8.96 -3.69 13.55
N VAL A 74 8.51 -2.64 12.85
CA VAL A 74 9.41 -1.68 12.19
C VAL A 74 10.00 -0.66 13.18
N HIS A 75 10.94 -1.13 13.99
CA HIS A 75 11.69 -0.36 14.98
C HIS A 75 13.15 -0.20 14.58
N PHE A 76 13.71 0.96 14.91
CA PHE A 76 15.13 1.27 14.67
C PHE A 76 15.77 1.89 15.90
N ASP A 77 16.94 1.36 16.26
CA ASP A 77 17.86 2.04 17.16
C ASP A 77 18.80 2.90 16.30
N VAL A 78 18.90 4.18 16.61
CA VAL A 78 19.78 5.12 15.90
C VAL A 78 20.76 5.74 16.86
N ALA A 79 22.05 5.48 16.65
CA ALA A 79 23.14 6.13 17.40
C ALA A 79 23.62 7.38 16.65
N LEU A 80 23.55 8.54 17.31
CA LEU A 80 23.99 9.82 16.76
C LEU A 80 25.21 10.35 17.52
N PRO A 81 26.42 10.25 16.95
CA PRO A 81 27.63 10.75 17.58
C PRO A 81 27.72 12.28 17.44
N VAL A 82 28.11 12.97 18.51
CA VAL A 82 28.33 14.42 18.57
C VAL A 82 29.72 14.67 19.11
N LYS A 83 30.53 15.40 18.34
CA LYS A 83 31.86 15.84 18.78
C LYS A 83 31.76 17.25 19.36
N LEU A 84 32.19 17.42 20.60
CA LEU A 84 32.15 18.68 21.33
C LEU A 84 33.55 19.20 21.60
N ARG A 85 33.77 20.48 21.30
CA ARG A 85 34.88 21.27 21.84
C ARG A 85 34.39 21.97 23.09
N VAL A 86 35.08 21.73 24.20
CA VAL A 86 34.70 22.19 25.53
C VAL A 86 35.70 23.21 26.01
N ASP A 87 35.22 24.39 26.40
CA ASP A 87 35.96 25.41 27.11
C ASP A 87 35.50 25.42 28.57
N VAL A 88 36.40 25.08 29.50
CA VAL A 88 36.14 25.19 30.95
C VAL A 88 37.10 26.17 31.59
N THR A 89 36.59 27.16 32.32
CA THR A 89 37.41 28.04 33.16
C THR A 89 37.28 27.58 34.61
N LEU A 90 38.36 27.11 35.24
CA LEU A 90 38.39 26.68 36.64
C LEU A 90 39.47 27.47 37.39
N GLY A 91 39.10 28.15 38.48
CA GLY A 91 40.06 28.93 39.27
C GLY A 91 40.80 30.02 38.47
N GLY A 92 40.15 30.57 37.42
CA GLY A 92 40.74 31.55 36.51
C GLY A 92 41.53 30.94 35.33
N GLN A 93 41.88 29.65 35.37
CA GLN A 93 42.57 28.98 34.28
C GLN A 93 41.58 28.44 33.25
N ARG A 94 41.81 28.71 31.96
CA ARG A 94 41.00 28.17 30.86
C ARG A 94 41.60 26.88 30.33
N LEU A 95 40.76 25.86 30.22
CA LEU A 95 41.07 24.52 29.73
C LEU A 95 40.25 24.27 28.47
N ARG A 96 40.91 23.80 27.41
CA ARG A 96 40.27 23.38 26.16
C ARG A 96 40.34 21.88 26.06
N LEU A 97 39.17 21.25 25.97
CA LEU A 97 39.03 19.81 26.00
C LEU A 97 38.16 19.35 24.83
N GLU A 98 38.23 18.07 24.54
CA GLU A 98 37.36 17.40 23.59
C GLU A 98 36.49 16.38 24.34
N ALA A 99 35.22 16.35 23.97
CA ALA A 99 34.28 15.37 24.47
C ALA A 99 33.49 14.76 23.30
N VAL A 100 33.11 13.50 23.49
CA VAL A 100 32.22 12.78 22.60
C VAL A 100 30.92 12.53 23.35
N VAL A 101 29.82 12.74 22.65
CA VAL A 101 28.48 12.44 23.12
C VAL A 101 27.86 11.48 22.13
N ASP A 102 27.35 10.34 22.58
CA ASP A 102 26.53 9.47 21.74
C ASP A 102 25.09 9.55 22.24
N ILE A 103 24.16 9.81 21.31
CA ILE A 103 22.72 9.92 21.59
C ILE A 103 22.04 8.70 20.98
N ASP A 104 21.32 7.95 21.80
CA ASP A 104 20.55 6.78 21.38
C ASP A 104 19.09 7.20 21.12
N LEU A 105 18.67 7.18 19.86
CA LEU A 105 17.29 7.46 19.46
C LEU A 105 16.56 6.16 19.16
N LYS A 106 15.34 6.04 19.67
CA LYS A 106 14.44 4.93 19.33
C LYS A 106 13.40 5.44 18.34
N LEU A 107 13.34 4.81 17.18
CA LEU A 107 12.45 5.21 16.09
C LEU A 107 11.40 4.11 15.87
N HIS A 108 10.16 4.55 15.73
CA HIS A 108 9.01 3.68 15.49
C HIS A 108 8.31 4.14 14.22
N ALA A 109 8.22 3.28 13.20
CA ALA A 109 7.32 3.57 12.10
C ALA A 109 5.88 3.33 12.56
N ARG A 110 5.03 4.34 12.50
CA ARG A 110 3.63 4.26 12.89
C ARG A 110 2.76 4.75 11.74
N THR A 111 1.53 4.28 11.67
CA THR A 111 0.58 4.69 10.63
C THR A 111 -0.44 5.68 11.19
N ALA A 112 -0.89 6.60 10.35
CA ALA A 112 -1.90 7.59 10.69
C ALA A 112 -2.84 7.88 9.51
N ASP A 113 -4.03 8.41 9.79
CA ASP A 113 -4.98 8.85 8.78
C ASP A 113 -4.40 9.97 7.88
N PRO A 114 -4.71 9.97 6.55
CA PRO A 114 -5.50 8.97 5.84
C PRO A 114 -4.69 7.75 5.39
N LEU A 115 -3.43 7.96 4.98
CA LEU A 115 -2.45 6.93 4.60
C LEU A 115 -1.04 7.45 4.86
N LEU A 116 -0.80 7.91 6.08
CA LEU A 116 0.48 8.45 6.51
C LEU A 116 1.32 7.37 7.18
N ILE A 117 2.61 7.31 6.84
CA ILE A 117 3.64 6.65 7.62
C ILE A 117 4.46 7.72 8.33
N VAL A 118 4.51 7.67 9.65
CA VAL A 118 5.21 8.63 10.49
C VAL A 118 6.34 7.92 11.24
N ILE A 119 7.54 8.45 11.14
CA ILE A 119 8.68 8.02 11.96
C ILE A 119 8.59 8.76 13.29
N ASP A 120 7.97 8.09 14.25
CA ASP A 120 7.76 8.56 15.62
C ASP A 120 9.05 8.38 16.43
N ILE A 121 9.45 9.44 17.12
CA ILE A 121 10.67 9.49 17.94
C ILE A 121 10.24 9.95 19.34
N PRO A 122 10.25 9.08 20.35
CA PRO A 122 9.95 9.48 21.72
C PRO A 122 10.91 10.58 22.20
N PRO A 123 10.48 11.44 23.14
CA PRO A 123 11.36 12.46 23.70
C PRO A 123 12.64 11.85 24.28
N VAL A 124 13.77 12.41 23.88
CA VAL A 124 15.10 12.02 24.36
C VAL A 124 15.23 12.46 25.81
N THR A 125 15.71 11.56 26.65
CA THR A 125 16.00 11.82 28.06
C THR A 125 17.51 11.85 28.29
N SER A 126 17.95 12.32 29.45
CA SER A 126 19.38 12.30 29.80
C SER A 126 19.96 10.87 29.89
N ARG A 127 19.12 9.84 29.98
CA ARG A 127 19.54 8.43 30.00
C ARG A 127 19.93 7.92 28.62
N ASP A 128 19.39 8.54 27.59
CA ASP A 128 19.64 8.22 26.18
C ASP A 128 20.89 8.96 25.65
N VAL A 129 21.60 9.68 26.53
CA VAL A 129 22.78 10.47 26.17
C VAL A 129 23.98 9.97 26.98
N SER A 130 24.97 9.43 26.30
CA SER A 130 26.28 9.17 26.90
C SER A 130 27.19 10.38 26.70
N PHE A 131 28.07 10.64 27.68
CA PHE A 131 29.04 11.72 27.60
C PHE A 131 30.39 11.22 28.09
N VAL A 132 31.40 11.29 27.22
CA VAL A 132 32.77 10.89 27.52
C VAL A 132 33.69 12.07 27.22
N MET A 133 34.43 12.51 28.23
CA MET A 133 35.39 13.61 28.10
C MET A 133 36.77 13.13 28.53
N ARG A 134 37.76 13.36 27.68
CA ARG A 134 39.15 13.03 27.99
C ARG A 134 39.84 14.26 28.57
N ALA A 135 40.37 14.12 29.78
CA ALA A 135 41.07 15.17 30.51
C ALA A 135 42.35 14.56 31.09
N GLN A 136 43.48 14.73 30.41
CA GLN A 136 44.77 14.31 30.97
C GLN A 136 45.28 15.41 31.92
N ALA A 137 45.64 15.02 33.14
CA ALA A 137 46.37 15.83 34.13
C ALA A 137 45.67 17.11 34.67
N ILE A 138 44.39 17.04 35.04
CA ILE A 138 43.61 18.24 35.50
C ILE A 138 43.44 18.33 37.05
N GLY A 139 44.04 17.41 37.81
CA GLY A 139 44.06 17.47 39.28
C GLY A 139 42.71 17.13 39.95
N ALA A 140 42.72 16.93 41.28
CA ALA A 140 41.58 16.38 42.03
C ALA A 140 40.31 17.25 41.98
N ALA A 141 40.42 18.57 41.84
CA ALA A 141 39.28 19.47 41.71
C ALA A 141 38.44 19.19 40.45
N TRP A 142 39.06 18.63 39.41
CA TRP A 142 38.40 18.25 38.17
C TRP A 142 37.54 16.99 38.33
N GLU A 143 38.04 15.99 39.04
CA GLU A 143 37.33 14.72 39.28
C GLU A 143 35.98 14.96 39.96
N LEU A 144 35.92 15.92 40.89
CA LEU A 144 34.69 16.32 41.58
C LEU A 144 33.67 17.02 40.66
N LEU A 145 34.11 17.60 39.55
CA LEU A 145 33.25 18.35 38.61
C LEU A 145 32.77 17.50 37.44
N LEU A 146 33.42 16.36 37.16
CA LEU A 146 33.09 15.49 36.03
C LEU A 146 31.63 15.02 36.07
N ASP A 147 31.18 14.46 37.20
CA ASP A 147 29.82 13.96 37.34
C ASP A 147 28.74 15.06 37.22
N PRO A 148 28.88 16.23 37.89
CA PRO A 148 28.00 17.37 37.67
C PRO A 148 27.97 17.86 36.22
N ILE A 149 29.15 17.97 35.58
CA ILE A 149 29.26 18.37 34.17
C ILE A 149 28.54 17.36 33.28
N ALA A 150 28.79 16.07 33.45
CA ALA A 150 28.18 15.02 32.67
C ALA A 150 26.65 15.07 32.77
N LYS A 151 26.08 15.11 33.98
CA LYS A 151 24.63 15.20 34.19
C LYS A 151 24.02 16.46 33.57
N LEU A 152 24.74 17.58 33.63
CA LEU A 152 24.29 18.84 33.05
C LEU A 152 24.31 18.75 31.51
N VAL A 153 25.43 18.31 30.93
CA VAL A 153 25.61 18.14 29.49
C VAL A 153 24.57 17.18 28.93
N GLN A 154 24.37 16.01 29.56
CA GLN A 154 23.37 15.03 29.13
C GLN A 154 21.96 15.64 29.07
N ARG A 155 21.56 16.40 30.09
CA ARG A 155 20.26 17.07 30.13
C ARG A 155 20.15 18.15 29.04
N GLU A 156 21.18 18.97 28.88
CA GLU A 156 21.16 20.06 27.89
C GLU A 156 21.15 19.52 26.45
N VAL A 157 21.92 18.45 26.18
CA VAL A 157 21.89 17.74 24.90
C VAL A 157 20.49 17.20 24.64
N ALA A 158 19.90 16.47 25.59
CA ALA A 158 18.56 15.91 25.43
C ALA A 158 17.52 17.01 25.12
N ASN A 159 17.53 18.11 25.88
CA ASN A 159 16.65 19.26 25.63
C ASN A 159 16.85 19.87 24.23
N ARG A 160 18.11 20.03 23.80
CA ARG A 160 18.44 20.58 22.49
C ARG A 160 18.00 19.67 21.35
N ILE A 161 18.18 18.36 21.51
CA ILE A 161 17.73 17.36 20.52
C ILE A 161 16.22 17.35 20.45
N ASN A 162 15.50 17.34 21.58
CA ASN A 162 14.04 17.45 21.58
C ASN A 162 13.56 18.71 20.85
N GLY A 163 14.19 19.86 21.08
CA GLY A 163 13.88 21.09 20.33
C GLY A 163 14.15 20.99 18.82
N ILE A 164 15.13 20.19 18.39
CA ILE A 164 15.35 19.88 16.97
C ILE A 164 14.29 18.90 16.47
N LEU A 165 13.91 17.91 17.26
CA LEU A 165 12.87 16.95 16.88
C LEU A 165 11.50 17.63 16.74
N ASP A 166 11.21 18.63 17.58
CA ASP A 166 9.96 19.41 17.55
C ASP A 166 9.92 20.48 16.44
N ASP A 167 11.06 20.75 15.79
CA ASP A 167 11.17 21.69 14.68
C ASP A 167 10.29 21.23 13.49
N PRO A 168 9.43 22.09 12.92
CA PRO A 168 8.52 21.71 11.83
C PRO A 168 9.21 21.13 10.60
N ASP A 169 10.40 21.62 10.25
CA ASP A 169 11.17 21.09 9.12
C ASP A 169 11.68 19.68 9.39
N SER A 170 12.04 19.39 10.65
CA SER A 170 12.44 18.05 11.07
C SER A 170 11.23 17.10 11.11
N GLN A 171 10.05 17.59 11.51
CA GLN A 171 8.80 16.82 11.46
C GLN A 171 8.37 16.50 10.03
N ARG A 172 8.51 17.45 9.09
CA ARG A 172 8.20 17.24 7.66
C ARG A 172 8.98 16.07 7.06
N GLY A 173 10.25 15.94 7.40
CA GLY A 173 11.12 14.84 6.93
C GLY A 173 10.78 13.46 7.52
N ARG A 174 9.83 13.39 8.46
CA ARG A 174 9.44 12.15 9.15
C ARG A 174 7.99 11.72 8.88
N THR A 175 7.21 12.51 8.14
CA THR A 175 5.84 12.17 7.74
C THR A 175 5.77 11.92 6.23
N PHE A 176 5.40 10.71 5.86
CA PHE A 176 5.30 10.24 4.47
C PHE A 176 3.83 9.97 4.14
N ASP A 177 3.31 10.69 3.14
CA ASP A 177 1.94 10.51 2.66
C ASP A 177 1.93 9.56 1.46
N VAL A 178 1.52 8.31 1.70
CA VAL A 178 1.58 7.24 0.70
C VAL A 178 0.65 7.54 -0.47
N GLU A 179 -0.52 8.13 -0.21
CA GLU A 179 -1.46 8.52 -1.26
C GLU A 179 -0.88 9.62 -2.15
N ALA A 180 -0.31 10.67 -1.55
CA ALA A 180 0.32 11.75 -2.30
C ALA A 180 1.53 11.26 -3.09
N ILE A 181 2.36 10.40 -2.50
CA ILE A 181 3.53 9.80 -3.16
C ILE A 181 3.08 8.99 -4.39
N LEU A 182 2.11 8.08 -4.23
CA LEU A 182 1.62 7.24 -5.33
C LEU A 182 0.91 8.04 -6.42
N ASN A 183 0.27 9.16 -6.06
CA ASN A 183 -0.36 10.08 -7.00
C ASN A 183 0.61 11.12 -7.58
N SER A 184 1.89 11.10 -7.18
CA SER A 184 2.88 12.14 -7.53
C SER A 184 2.38 13.57 -7.24
N SER A 185 1.65 13.74 -6.14
CA SER A 185 1.05 15.01 -5.71
C SER A 185 1.70 15.55 -4.44
N LYS A 186 1.38 16.79 -4.08
CA LYS A 186 1.89 17.41 -2.85
C LYS A 186 0.97 17.05 -1.68
N SER A 187 1.54 16.49 -0.62
CA SER A 187 0.76 16.17 0.58
C SER A 187 0.30 17.43 1.34
N PRO A 188 -0.99 17.50 1.73
CA PRO A 188 -1.51 18.53 2.63
C PRO A 188 -1.26 18.23 4.13
N TYR A 189 -0.67 17.08 4.44
CA TYR A 189 -0.39 16.60 5.80
C TYR A 189 1.07 16.80 6.22
N HIS A 190 1.95 17.21 5.30
CA HIS A 190 3.35 17.50 5.62
C HIS A 190 3.50 18.57 6.72
N GLY A 191 4.23 18.23 7.79
CA GLY A 191 4.59 19.14 8.86
C GLY A 191 3.46 19.44 9.84
N ARG A 192 2.41 18.61 9.90
CA ARG A 192 1.42 18.69 10.96
C ARG A 192 1.98 18.09 12.26
N PRO A 193 1.78 18.74 13.42
CA PRO A 193 2.33 18.27 14.69
C PRO A 193 1.51 17.12 15.30
N THR A 194 0.27 16.93 14.85
CA THR A 194 -0.66 15.93 15.38
C THR A 194 -1.16 15.04 14.25
N HIS A 195 -1.32 13.77 14.60
CA HIS A 195 -1.71 12.70 13.70
C HIS A 195 -2.81 11.89 14.38
N GLU A 196 -3.81 11.48 13.60
CA GLU A 196 -4.79 10.49 14.03
C GLU A 196 -4.20 9.10 13.78
N TRP A 197 -3.68 8.49 14.84
CA TRP A 197 -2.98 7.21 14.75
C TRP A 197 -3.95 6.06 14.42
N ILE A 198 -3.55 5.22 13.49
CA ILE A 198 -4.26 3.99 13.10
C ILE A 198 -3.33 2.79 13.22
N GLY A 199 -3.88 1.58 13.25
CA GLY A 199 -3.08 0.35 13.18
C GLY A 199 -2.57 0.07 11.77
N TYR A 200 -1.69 -0.91 11.62
CA TYR A 200 -1.23 -1.37 10.30
C TYR A 200 -2.34 -2.12 9.54
N ASP A 201 -3.20 -2.80 10.30
CA ASP A 201 -4.40 -3.46 9.82
C ASP A 201 -5.38 -2.49 9.15
N GLU A 202 -5.74 -1.42 9.86
CA GLU A 202 -6.61 -0.36 9.35
C GLU A 202 -5.95 0.39 8.18
N PHE A 203 -4.64 0.65 8.27
CA PHE A 203 -3.88 1.24 7.18
C PHE A 203 -3.97 0.40 5.91
N GLY A 204 -3.89 -0.93 6.03
CA GLY A 204 -4.05 -1.87 4.92
C GLY A 204 -5.42 -1.76 4.25
N HIS A 205 -6.51 -1.76 5.03
CA HIS A 205 -7.87 -1.60 4.49
C HIS A 205 -8.03 -0.27 3.74
N ARG A 206 -7.63 0.84 4.38
CA ARG A 206 -7.68 2.17 3.76
C ARG A 206 -6.79 2.29 2.53
N PHE A 207 -5.67 1.56 2.49
CA PHE A 207 -4.81 1.54 1.32
C PHE A 207 -5.62 1.05 0.12
N PHE A 208 -6.33 -0.07 0.24
CA PHE A 208 -7.14 -0.58 -0.87
C PHE A 208 -8.27 0.39 -1.23
N GLU A 209 -9.02 0.90 -0.25
CA GLU A 209 -10.14 1.81 -0.50
C GLU A 209 -9.74 3.10 -1.23
N ARG A 210 -8.57 3.66 -0.90
CA ARG A 210 -8.13 4.97 -1.42
C ARG A 210 -7.22 4.86 -2.64
N ILE A 211 -6.40 3.80 -2.71
CA ILE A 211 -5.38 3.62 -3.75
C ILE A 211 -5.92 2.78 -4.91
N VAL A 212 -6.83 1.84 -4.66
CA VAL A 212 -7.47 1.05 -5.72
C VAL A 212 -8.81 1.70 -6.05
N THR A 213 -8.78 2.63 -7.00
CA THR A 213 -9.97 3.38 -7.43
C THR A 213 -10.51 2.86 -8.76
N ALA A 214 -11.77 3.15 -9.06
CA ALA A 214 -12.39 2.75 -10.34
C ALA A 214 -11.62 3.27 -11.56
N ASP A 215 -11.04 4.47 -11.48
CA ASP A 215 -10.21 5.04 -12.54
C ASP A 215 -8.92 4.24 -12.75
N ARG A 216 -8.24 3.86 -11.67
CA ARG A 216 -7.02 3.04 -11.77
C ARG A 216 -7.33 1.63 -12.27
N VAL A 217 -8.42 1.03 -11.80
CA VAL A 217 -8.87 -0.28 -12.30
C VAL A 217 -9.24 -0.21 -13.79
N ARG A 218 -9.88 0.89 -14.23
CA ARG A 218 -10.17 1.13 -15.64
C ARG A 218 -8.90 1.11 -16.48
N GLU A 219 -7.85 1.85 -16.09
CA GLU A 219 -6.56 1.87 -16.81
C GLU A 219 -5.97 0.45 -16.99
N VAL A 220 -6.10 -0.41 -15.98
CA VAL A 220 -5.64 -1.81 -16.02
C VAL A 220 -6.43 -2.65 -17.03
N VAL A 221 -7.76 -2.49 -17.07
CA VAL A 221 -8.65 -3.29 -17.95
C VAL A 221 -8.84 -2.69 -19.34
N GLU A 222 -8.41 -1.46 -19.60
CA GLU A 222 -8.48 -0.82 -20.94
C GLU A 222 -7.75 -1.65 -22.01
N SER A 223 -6.73 -2.44 -21.62
CA SER A 223 -6.03 -3.36 -22.53
C SER A 223 -6.91 -4.49 -23.09
N LEU A 224 -8.14 -4.67 -22.59
CA LEU A 224 -9.14 -5.58 -23.15
C LEU A 224 -9.81 -5.01 -24.41
N ALA A 225 -9.81 -3.68 -24.59
CA ALA A 225 -10.43 -3.03 -25.73
C ALA A 225 -9.74 -3.40 -27.06
N GLY A 226 -10.51 -3.47 -28.13
CA GLY A 226 -10.03 -3.79 -29.47
C GLY A 226 -9.79 -5.28 -29.76
N LYS A 227 -9.93 -6.16 -28.76
CA LYS A 227 -9.77 -7.61 -28.96
C LYS A 227 -10.89 -8.16 -29.86
N PRO A 228 -10.56 -8.96 -30.89
CA PRO A 228 -11.56 -9.58 -31.75
C PRO A 228 -12.29 -10.70 -31.00
N ILE A 229 -13.59 -10.84 -31.27
CA ILE A 229 -14.40 -11.97 -30.82
C ILE A 229 -14.83 -12.74 -32.06
N GLU A 230 -14.46 -14.01 -32.15
CA GLU A 230 -14.92 -14.91 -33.20
C GLU A 230 -15.62 -16.11 -32.55
N VAL A 231 -16.86 -16.37 -32.97
CA VAL A 231 -17.63 -17.51 -32.50
C VAL A 231 -18.24 -18.24 -33.69
N GLY A 232 -18.05 -19.56 -33.72
CA GLY A 232 -18.69 -20.46 -34.68
C GLY A 232 -17.75 -21.00 -35.76
N PRO A 233 -18.30 -21.74 -36.74
CA PRO A 233 -19.73 -21.87 -37.02
C PRO A 233 -20.51 -22.74 -36.02
N LEU A 234 -21.63 -22.22 -35.52
CA LEU A 234 -22.56 -22.92 -34.63
C LEU A 234 -23.77 -23.43 -35.42
N ARG A 235 -24.22 -24.66 -35.15
CA ARG A 235 -25.51 -25.14 -35.68
C ARG A 235 -26.64 -24.87 -34.69
N THR A 236 -27.77 -24.36 -35.17
CA THR A 236 -28.92 -23.98 -34.34
C THR A 236 -30.26 -24.15 -35.08
N GLY A 237 -31.36 -23.92 -34.37
CA GLY A 237 -32.73 -24.04 -34.88
C GLY A 237 -33.25 -25.49 -35.02
N PRO A 238 -34.51 -25.67 -35.45
CA PRO A 238 -35.13 -26.99 -35.57
C PRO A 238 -34.32 -27.92 -36.51
N GLY A 239 -33.80 -29.02 -35.96
CA GLY A 239 -32.99 -29.99 -36.71
C GLY A 239 -31.59 -29.50 -37.11
N ASN A 240 -31.00 -28.52 -36.40
CA ASN A 240 -29.65 -28.00 -36.65
C ASN A 240 -29.44 -27.45 -38.07
N LYS A 241 -30.51 -26.93 -38.69
CA LYS A 241 -30.54 -26.47 -40.08
C LYS A 241 -30.02 -25.04 -40.29
N ALA A 242 -29.78 -24.29 -39.22
CA ALA A 242 -29.20 -22.94 -39.29
C ALA A 242 -27.73 -22.97 -38.90
N GLN A 243 -26.86 -22.32 -39.67
CA GLN A 243 -25.46 -22.09 -39.31
C GLN A 243 -25.25 -20.63 -38.91
N VAL A 244 -24.59 -20.40 -37.78
CA VAL A 244 -24.36 -19.05 -37.23
C VAL A 244 -22.87 -18.82 -37.10
N THR A 245 -22.39 -17.72 -37.67
CA THR A 245 -21.02 -17.23 -37.49
C THR A 245 -21.10 -15.83 -36.90
N VAL A 246 -20.32 -15.57 -35.86
CA VAL A 246 -20.28 -14.28 -35.16
C VAL A 246 -18.86 -13.75 -35.23
N ARG A 247 -18.73 -12.50 -35.63
CA ARG A 247 -17.50 -11.72 -35.49
C ARG A 247 -17.79 -10.47 -34.71
N GLY A 248 -16.83 -9.99 -33.95
CA GLY A 248 -17.03 -8.79 -33.16
C GLY A 248 -15.74 -8.22 -32.60
N THR A 249 -15.89 -7.14 -31.87
CA THR A 249 -14.77 -6.44 -31.25
C THR A 249 -15.19 -5.92 -29.89
N VAL A 250 -14.34 -6.14 -28.90
CA VAL A 250 -14.48 -5.55 -27.57
C VAL A 250 -14.29 -4.05 -27.67
N ARG A 251 -15.25 -3.27 -27.17
CA ARG A 251 -15.15 -1.80 -27.09
C ARG A 251 -14.56 -1.39 -25.74
N LEU A 252 -14.38 -0.09 -25.54
CA LEU A 252 -13.82 0.44 -24.29
C LEU A 252 -14.69 0.04 -23.09
N PRO A 253 -14.15 -0.70 -22.11
CA PRO A 253 -14.91 -1.08 -20.93
C PRO A 253 -15.24 0.11 -20.03
N ARG A 254 -16.29 -0.04 -19.23
CA ARG A 254 -16.68 0.93 -18.19
C ARG A 254 -16.54 0.28 -16.83
N VAL A 255 -15.90 0.97 -15.89
CA VAL A 255 -15.73 0.51 -14.51
C VAL A 255 -16.40 1.51 -13.59
N VAL A 256 -17.19 1.01 -12.64
CA VAL A 256 -17.73 1.80 -11.54
C VAL A 256 -17.47 1.07 -10.23
N ALA A 257 -17.31 1.81 -9.12
CA ALA A 257 -17.26 1.19 -7.80
C ALA A 257 -18.60 0.48 -7.56
N SER A 258 -18.56 -0.78 -7.10
CA SER A 258 -19.80 -1.51 -6.82
C SER A 258 -20.47 -0.88 -5.61
N THR A 259 -21.72 -0.44 -5.76
CA THR A 259 -22.53 0.02 -4.63
C THR A 259 -23.20 -1.15 -3.89
N HIS A 260 -22.86 -2.39 -4.23
CA HIS A 260 -23.48 -3.58 -3.67
C HIS A 260 -22.84 -3.91 -2.31
N LEU A 261 -23.61 -3.71 -1.23
CA LEU A 261 -23.52 -4.60 -0.07
C LEU A 261 -23.66 -6.02 -0.63
N ALA A 262 -22.58 -6.83 -0.53
CA ALA A 262 -22.43 -8.17 -1.10
C ALA A 262 -23.77 -8.82 -1.48
N ALA A 263 -24.05 -8.95 -2.78
CA ALA A 263 -25.20 -9.70 -3.24
C ALA A 263 -25.13 -11.07 -2.59
N ALA A 264 -26.05 -11.33 -1.65
CA ALA A 264 -26.10 -12.60 -0.94
C ALA A 264 -26.08 -13.73 -1.98
N PRO A 265 -25.35 -14.83 -1.74
CA PRO A 265 -25.48 -16.01 -2.58
C PRO A 265 -26.98 -16.32 -2.71
N LYS A 266 -27.49 -16.43 -3.95
CA LYS A 266 -28.87 -16.83 -4.20
C LYS A 266 -29.11 -18.10 -3.39
N PRO A 267 -30.14 -18.17 -2.51
CA PRO A 267 -30.35 -19.34 -1.68
C PRO A 267 -30.47 -20.55 -2.60
N GLU A 268 -29.58 -21.51 -2.42
CA GLU A 268 -29.67 -22.79 -3.11
C GLU A 268 -31.05 -23.40 -2.81
N PRO A 269 -31.70 -24.04 -3.78
CA PRO A 269 -32.97 -24.71 -3.53
C PRO A 269 -32.71 -25.82 -2.51
N VAL A 270 -33.21 -25.62 -1.30
CA VAL A 270 -33.16 -26.61 -0.21
C VAL A 270 -33.86 -27.88 -0.70
N ILE A 271 -33.05 -28.90 -1.01
CA ILE A 271 -33.54 -30.26 -1.20
C ILE A 271 -33.82 -30.81 0.19
N ALA A 272 -35.04 -31.27 0.43
CA ALA A 272 -35.48 -31.80 1.71
C ALA A 272 -34.50 -32.86 2.25
N GLU A 273 -34.05 -32.65 3.49
CA GLU A 273 -33.07 -33.46 4.22
C GLU A 273 -33.49 -34.93 4.37
N LEU A 274 -32.52 -35.83 4.13
CA LEU A 274 -32.42 -37.14 4.78
C LEU A 274 -31.28 -37.04 5.80
N PRO A 275 -31.43 -37.51 7.06
CA PRO A 275 -30.37 -37.41 8.04
C PRO A 275 -29.28 -38.45 7.75
N SER A 276 -28.05 -37.99 7.54
CA SER A 276 -26.88 -38.86 7.37
C SER A 276 -25.72 -38.39 8.24
N LEU A 277 -25.53 -39.11 9.35
CA LEU A 277 -24.29 -39.49 10.01
C LEU A 277 -23.05 -38.59 9.82
N ALA A 278 -22.71 -37.88 10.90
CA ALA A 278 -21.35 -37.59 11.37
C ALA A 278 -20.33 -37.19 10.27
N GLU A 279 -20.42 -35.95 9.82
CA GLU A 279 -19.35 -35.34 9.03
C GLU A 279 -18.28 -34.78 9.98
N VAL A 280 -17.13 -35.45 9.95
CA VAL A 280 -15.85 -34.88 10.33
C VAL A 280 -15.67 -33.62 9.50
N SER A 281 -15.57 -32.48 10.18
CA SER A 281 -15.30 -31.19 9.55
C SER A 281 -13.98 -31.26 8.79
N GLU A 282 -14.04 -31.42 7.48
CA GLU A 282 -12.93 -31.06 6.61
C GLU A 282 -12.63 -29.58 6.84
N PRO A 283 -11.35 -29.17 6.98
CA PRO A 283 -11.03 -27.77 7.21
C PRO A 283 -11.40 -26.98 5.95
N GLU A 284 -12.45 -26.16 6.05
CA GLU A 284 -12.71 -25.13 5.04
C GLU A 284 -11.43 -24.30 4.85
N PRO A 285 -11.04 -23.97 3.59
CA PRO A 285 -9.94 -23.08 3.37
C PRO A 285 -10.23 -21.76 4.09
N VAL A 286 -9.24 -21.24 4.81
CA VAL A 286 -9.29 -19.94 5.50
C VAL A 286 -9.57 -18.86 4.45
N GLY A 287 -10.85 -18.62 4.19
CA GLY A 287 -11.32 -17.62 3.27
C GLY A 287 -11.25 -16.27 3.96
N ALA A 288 -10.45 -15.36 3.40
CA ALA A 288 -10.55 -13.94 3.72
C ALA A 288 -12.03 -13.54 3.76
N ASP A 289 -12.47 -12.89 4.84
CA ASP A 289 -13.86 -12.45 4.96
C ASP A 289 -14.15 -11.51 3.78
N THR A 290 -14.96 -11.98 2.83
CA THR A 290 -15.17 -11.32 1.54
C THR A 290 -15.96 -10.02 1.66
N LYS A 291 -16.44 -9.70 2.88
CA LYS A 291 -17.26 -8.52 3.19
C LYS A 291 -16.49 -7.20 3.16
N ASP A 292 -15.18 -7.20 3.32
CA ASP A 292 -14.38 -5.97 3.44
C ASP A 292 -13.46 -5.71 2.23
N LEU A 293 -13.66 -6.46 1.13
CA LEU A 293 -12.89 -6.28 -0.10
C LEU A 293 -13.46 -5.15 -0.96
N VAL A 294 -12.56 -4.42 -1.62
CA VAL A 294 -12.94 -3.40 -2.59
C VAL A 294 -13.40 -4.05 -3.89
N THR A 295 -14.63 -3.77 -4.30
CA THR A 295 -15.26 -4.35 -5.49
C THR A 295 -15.66 -3.32 -6.54
N PHE A 296 -15.65 -3.73 -7.81
CA PHE A 296 -16.04 -2.89 -8.95
C PHE A 296 -16.94 -3.66 -9.92
N ASP A 297 -17.87 -2.94 -10.55
CA ASP A 297 -18.68 -3.47 -11.63
C ASP A 297 -18.04 -3.05 -12.97
N LEU A 298 -17.57 -4.03 -13.73
CA LEU A 298 -17.01 -3.86 -15.06
C LEU A 298 -18.07 -4.21 -16.11
N MET A 299 -18.41 -3.25 -16.96
CA MET A 299 -19.25 -3.47 -18.14
C MET A 299 -18.38 -3.51 -19.38
N ILE A 300 -18.37 -4.64 -20.08
CA ILE A 300 -17.64 -4.83 -21.33
C ILE A 300 -18.62 -4.76 -22.52
N PRO A 301 -18.67 -3.64 -23.24
CA PRO A 301 -19.48 -3.53 -24.45
C PRO A 301 -18.81 -4.27 -25.61
N VAL A 302 -19.56 -5.11 -26.30
CA VAL A 302 -19.09 -5.86 -27.48
C VAL A 302 -20.02 -5.57 -28.65
N SER A 303 -19.45 -5.20 -29.79
CA SER A 303 -20.21 -5.07 -31.04
C SER A 303 -20.02 -6.32 -31.88
N LEU A 304 -21.12 -6.92 -32.35
CA LEU A 304 -21.14 -8.17 -33.10
C LEU A 304 -21.77 -7.98 -34.49
N ASP A 305 -21.11 -8.53 -35.51
CA ASP A 305 -21.67 -8.85 -36.82
C ASP A 305 -21.95 -10.36 -36.87
N ILE A 306 -23.24 -10.71 -37.00
CA ILE A 306 -23.73 -12.08 -36.95
C ILE A 306 -24.23 -12.47 -38.35
N THR A 307 -23.71 -13.55 -38.90
CA THR A 307 -24.20 -14.16 -40.14
C THR A 307 -24.98 -15.44 -39.79
N VAL A 308 -26.22 -15.51 -40.26
CA VAL A 308 -27.12 -16.65 -40.06
C VAL A 308 -27.50 -17.22 -41.42
N ASP A 309 -27.09 -18.45 -41.69
CA ASP A 309 -27.40 -19.16 -42.94
C ASP A 309 -28.57 -20.13 -42.70
N VAL A 310 -29.74 -19.79 -43.25
CA VAL A 310 -30.94 -20.66 -43.27
C VAL A 310 -31.56 -20.60 -44.65
N LEU A 311 -31.20 -21.53 -45.54
CA LEU A 311 -31.53 -21.51 -46.98
C LEU A 311 -30.94 -20.30 -47.76
N GLN A 312 -30.84 -19.13 -47.14
CA GLN A 312 -30.18 -17.91 -47.60
C GLN A 312 -29.38 -17.28 -46.45
N SER A 313 -28.30 -16.58 -46.78
CA SER A 313 -27.41 -15.93 -45.83
C SER A 313 -27.95 -14.56 -45.40
N ASN A 314 -28.14 -14.37 -44.09
CA ASN A 314 -28.63 -13.13 -43.51
C ASN A 314 -27.61 -12.55 -42.53
N ARG A 315 -27.36 -11.23 -42.59
CA ARG A 315 -26.48 -10.52 -41.67
C ARG A 315 -27.26 -9.65 -40.69
N TYR A 316 -26.84 -9.70 -39.44
CA TYR A 316 -27.41 -8.96 -38.32
C TYR A 316 -26.29 -8.25 -37.57
N ARG A 317 -26.63 -7.13 -36.93
CA ARG A 317 -25.77 -6.48 -35.95
C ARG A 317 -26.37 -6.63 -34.57
N ALA A 318 -25.53 -6.90 -33.59
CA ALA A 318 -25.93 -6.91 -32.19
C ALA A 318 -24.93 -6.13 -31.34
N GLU A 319 -25.44 -5.53 -30.27
CA GLU A 319 -24.64 -5.01 -29.17
C GLU A 319 -24.82 -5.96 -28.00
N VAL A 320 -23.72 -6.27 -27.33
CA VAL A 320 -23.70 -7.13 -26.15
C VAL A 320 -23.09 -6.35 -24.99
N GLN A 321 -23.72 -6.42 -23.83
CA GLN A 321 -23.16 -5.92 -22.58
C GLN A 321 -22.81 -7.11 -21.70
N VAL A 322 -21.53 -7.26 -21.38
CA VAL A 322 -21.05 -8.33 -20.50
C VAL A 322 -20.69 -7.73 -19.15
N PRO A 323 -21.49 -7.95 -18.09
CA PRO A 323 -21.13 -7.57 -16.74
C PRO A 323 -20.08 -8.53 -16.19
N VAL A 324 -19.08 -7.98 -15.50
CA VAL A 324 -18.02 -8.72 -14.82
C VAL A 324 -17.83 -8.06 -13.45
N ALA A 325 -17.96 -8.83 -12.38
CA ALA A 325 -17.63 -8.36 -11.05
C ALA A 325 -16.10 -8.43 -10.86
N LEU A 326 -15.51 -7.34 -10.40
CA LEU A 326 -14.08 -7.26 -10.07
C LEU A 326 -13.90 -7.14 -8.56
N THR A 327 -12.87 -7.79 -8.04
CA THR A 327 -12.50 -7.72 -6.63
C THR A 327 -11.00 -7.43 -6.53
N ALA A 328 -10.62 -6.38 -5.82
CA ALA A 328 -9.22 -6.13 -5.52
C ALA A 328 -8.77 -7.06 -4.39
N ARG A 329 -7.77 -7.89 -4.63
CA ARG A 329 -7.25 -8.85 -3.64
C ARG A 329 -5.77 -8.60 -3.40
N ALA A 330 -5.35 -8.73 -2.16
CA ALA A 330 -3.95 -8.70 -1.79
C ALA A 330 -3.34 -10.11 -1.91
N ALA A 331 -2.11 -10.20 -2.39
CA ALA A 331 -1.36 -11.44 -2.45
C ALA A 331 0.11 -11.24 -2.08
N ASP A 332 0.74 -12.32 -1.63
CA ASP A 332 2.19 -12.38 -1.39
C ASP A 332 2.99 -12.14 -2.70
N PRO A 333 4.15 -11.45 -2.66
CA PRO A 333 4.75 -10.82 -1.47
C PRO A 333 4.16 -9.46 -1.10
N LEU A 334 3.72 -8.66 -2.08
CA LEU A 334 2.99 -7.39 -1.94
C LEU A 334 2.33 -7.07 -3.30
N LEU A 335 1.47 -7.96 -3.76
CA LEU A 335 0.76 -7.85 -5.02
C LEU A 335 -0.68 -7.39 -4.79
N ILE A 336 -1.16 -6.51 -5.65
CA ILE A 336 -2.59 -6.20 -5.78
C ILE A 336 -3.06 -6.86 -7.07
N ILE A 337 -4.00 -7.78 -6.97
CA ILE A 337 -4.57 -8.49 -8.12
C ILE A 337 -6.03 -8.08 -8.24
N ILE A 338 -6.40 -7.56 -9.41
CA ILE A 338 -7.81 -7.33 -9.76
C ILE A 338 -8.39 -8.65 -10.27
N ASP A 339 -8.90 -9.43 -9.31
CA ASP A 339 -9.61 -10.67 -9.56
C ASP A 339 -10.94 -10.36 -10.25
N ALA A 340 -11.39 -11.24 -11.14
CA ALA A 340 -12.57 -10.99 -11.94
C ALA A 340 -13.41 -12.26 -12.01
N ALA A 341 -14.64 -12.16 -11.52
CA ALA A 341 -15.58 -13.27 -11.54
C ALA A 341 -15.96 -13.59 -12.99
N PRO A 342 -15.87 -14.86 -13.42
CA PRO A 342 -16.30 -15.27 -14.75
C PRO A 342 -17.77 -14.85 -15.00
N PRO A 343 -18.07 -14.18 -16.13
CA PRO A 343 -19.44 -13.76 -16.41
C PRO A 343 -20.34 -14.98 -16.60
N ALA A 344 -21.53 -14.96 -16.00
CA ALA A 344 -22.56 -15.95 -16.29
C ALA A 344 -23.29 -15.57 -17.58
N ALA A 345 -23.60 -16.56 -18.41
CA ALA A 345 -24.28 -16.31 -19.69
C ALA A 345 -25.69 -15.72 -19.53
N GLU A 346 -26.31 -15.90 -18.37
CA GLU A 346 -27.63 -15.34 -18.05
C GLU A 346 -27.61 -13.84 -17.76
N ASP A 347 -26.47 -13.30 -17.33
CA ASP A 347 -26.29 -11.86 -17.04
C ASP A 347 -25.90 -11.05 -18.28
N ILE A 348 -25.68 -11.72 -19.42
CA ILE A 348 -25.27 -11.06 -20.66
C ILE A 348 -26.49 -10.50 -21.39
N GLU A 349 -26.54 -9.18 -21.49
CA GLU A 349 -27.58 -8.48 -22.25
C GLU A 349 -27.19 -8.43 -23.73
N LEU A 350 -28.09 -8.89 -24.61
CA LEU A 350 -27.88 -8.90 -26.05
C LEU A 350 -29.03 -8.19 -26.78
N GLU A 351 -28.68 -7.10 -27.48
CA GLU A 351 -29.61 -6.28 -28.25
C GLU A 351 -29.33 -6.39 -29.74
N PHE A 352 -30.31 -6.82 -30.53
CA PHE A 352 -30.21 -6.88 -31.99
C PHE A 352 -30.67 -5.57 -32.63
N LYS A 353 -29.87 -5.04 -33.55
CA LYS A 353 -30.26 -3.93 -34.43
C LYS A 353 -30.81 -4.49 -35.74
N ALA A 354 -32.13 -4.50 -35.90
CA ALA A 354 -32.80 -4.85 -37.17
C ALA A 354 -33.93 -3.85 -37.51
N LYS A 355 -34.13 -3.58 -38.81
CA LYS A 355 -35.24 -2.76 -39.33
C LYS A 355 -36.13 -3.57 -40.29
N GLY A 356 -37.44 -3.30 -40.28
CA GLY A 356 -38.42 -3.87 -41.24
C GLY A 356 -38.66 -5.37 -41.09
N LEU A 357 -38.90 -6.08 -42.20
CA LEU A 357 -39.20 -7.53 -42.28
C LEU A 357 -38.17 -8.43 -41.53
N ARG A 358 -36.93 -7.97 -41.37
CA ARG A 358 -35.87 -8.68 -40.63
C ARG A 358 -36.10 -8.71 -39.11
N ALA A 359 -36.80 -7.72 -38.56
CA ALA A 359 -37.15 -7.68 -37.13
C ALA A 359 -38.23 -8.73 -36.79
N ALA A 360 -39.16 -9.02 -37.70
CA ALA A 360 -40.19 -10.05 -37.52
C ALA A 360 -39.59 -11.47 -37.43
N ALA A 361 -38.44 -11.72 -38.08
CA ALA A 361 -37.72 -12.99 -37.97
C ALA A 361 -36.98 -13.15 -36.63
N LEU A 362 -36.61 -12.06 -35.94
CA LEU A 362 -35.88 -12.10 -34.66
C LEU A 362 -36.67 -12.76 -33.53
N GLY A 363 -38.01 -12.67 -33.54
CA GLY A 363 -38.88 -13.27 -32.53
C GLY A 363 -38.79 -14.80 -32.44
N LYS A 364 -38.30 -15.46 -33.51
CA LYS A 364 -38.08 -16.92 -33.56
C LYS A 364 -36.66 -17.35 -33.20
N LEU A 365 -35.78 -16.41 -32.81
CA LEU A 365 -34.34 -16.64 -32.58
C LEU A 365 -33.96 -16.69 -31.09
N ALA A 366 -34.90 -16.94 -30.17
CA ALA A 366 -34.60 -17.03 -28.74
C ALA A 366 -33.48 -18.06 -28.41
N GLY A 367 -33.42 -19.18 -29.13
CA GLY A 367 -32.32 -20.16 -29.00
C GLY A 367 -30.95 -19.63 -29.45
N ILE A 368 -30.93 -18.74 -30.44
CA ILE A 368 -29.69 -18.11 -30.93
C ILE A 368 -29.15 -17.12 -29.90
N ARG A 369 -30.02 -16.33 -29.25
CA ARG A 369 -29.62 -15.43 -28.15
C ARG A 369 -28.85 -16.19 -27.07
N LYS A 370 -29.44 -17.29 -26.58
CA LYS A 370 -28.83 -18.12 -25.54
C LYS A 370 -27.49 -18.69 -25.97
N GLN A 371 -27.37 -19.21 -27.20
CA GLN A 371 -26.09 -19.74 -27.69
C GLN A 371 -25.02 -18.66 -27.86
N ILE A 372 -25.38 -17.47 -28.38
CA ILE A 372 -24.43 -16.36 -28.50
C ILE A 372 -23.96 -15.93 -27.11
N ALA A 373 -24.86 -15.78 -26.14
CA ALA A 373 -24.51 -15.41 -24.77
C ALA A 373 -23.54 -16.43 -24.12
N ILE A 374 -23.81 -17.74 -24.24
CA ILE A 374 -22.91 -18.79 -23.71
C ILE A 374 -21.50 -18.68 -24.32
N GLN A 375 -21.41 -18.44 -25.62
CA GLN A 375 -20.13 -18.38 -26.31
C GLN A 375 -19.37 -17.09 -26.02
N VAL A 376 -20.06 -15.95 -25.98
CA VAL A 376 -19.47 -14.69 -25.54
C VAL A 376 -18.96 -14.81 -24.11
N ALA A 377 -19.74 -15.41 -23.20
CA ALA A 377 -19.30 -15.69 -21.83
C ALA A 377 -18.03 -16.56 -21.80
N SER A 378 -17.96 -17.59 -22.64
CA SER A 378 -16.78 -18.46 -22.73
C SER A 378 -15.54 -17.72 -23.21
N VAL A 379 -15.67 -16.89 -24.25
CA VAL A 379 -14.54 -16.08 -24.76
C VAL A 379 -14.08 -15.08 -23.71
N VAL A 380 -15.02 -14.34 -23.11
CA VAL A 380 -14.70 -13.36 -22.07
C VAL A 380 -14.08 -14.05 -20.85
N ARG A 381 -14.56 -15.23 -20.43
CA ARG A 381 -13.97 -16.00 -19.33
C ARG A 381 -12.50 -16.31 -19.58
N THR A 382 -12.14 -16.77 -20.79
CA THR A 382 -10.74 -17.04 -21.14
C THR A 382 -9.90 -15.78 -21.07
N GLU A 383 -10.40 -14.66 -21.59
CA GLU A 383 -9.69 -13.39 -21.57
C GLU A 383 -9.55 -12.79 -20.17
N VAL A 384 -10.54 -13.02 -19.32
CA VAL A 384 -10.62 -12.56 -17.93
C VAL A 384 -9.91 -13.54 -16.97
N ALA A 385 -9.44 -14.70 -17.44
CA ALA A 385 -8.60 -15.59 -16.65
C ALA A 385 -7.12 -15.16 -16.63
N ASP A 386 -6.65 -14.38 -17.62
CA ASP A 386 -5.25 -13.90 -17.66
C ASP A 386 -5.02 -12.76 -16.64
N VAL A 387 -4.43 -13.10 -15.51
CA VAL A 387 -4.15 -12.17 -14.40
C VAL A 387 -2.91 -11.31 -14.64
N SER A 388 -2.05 -11.67 -15.60
CA SER A 388 -0.71 -11.05 -15.78
C SER A 388 -0.77 -9.54 -15.99
N ARG A 389 -1.86 -9.04 -16.56
CA ARG A 389 -2.07 -7.61 -16.82
C ARG A 389 -2.83 -6.88 -15.71
N ARG A 390 -3.32 -7.62 -14.71
CA ARG A 390 -4.15 -7.14 -13.59
C ARG A 390 -3.46 -7.25 -12.24
N THR A 391 -2.17 -7.58 -12.26
CA THR A 391 -1.30 -7.65 -11.09
C THR A 391 -0.45 -6.38 -11.01
N ILE A 392 -0.52 -5.71 -9.87
CA ILE A 392 0.32 -4.56 -9.54
C ILE A 392 1.33 -5.01 -8.49
N ASP A 393 2.62 -4.94 -8.84
CA ASP A 393 3.71 -5.15 -7.89
C ASP A 393 3.98 -3.86 -7.12
N VAL A 394 3.63 -3.86 -5.84
CA VAL A 394 3.77 -2.69 -4.98
C VAL A 394 5.22 -2.51 -4.51
N THR A 395 5.98 -3.60 -4.37
CA THR A 395 7.41 -3.53 -4.01
C THR A 395 8.19 -2.84 -5.12
N ALA A 396 7.98 -3.25 -6.38
CA ALA A 396 8.63 -2.64 -7.54
C ALA A 396 8.30 -1.13 -7.66
N ARG A 397 7.06 -0.73 -7.31
CA ARG A 397 6.64 0.68 -7.26
C ARG A 397 7.34 1.46 -6.14
N LEU A 398 7.53 0.86 -4.97
CA LEU A 398 8.24 1.48 -3.84
C LEU A 398 9.71 1.75 -4.17
N ASP A 399 10.39 0.84 -4.86
CA ASP A 399 11.79 0.98 -5.25
C ASP A 399 12.01 2.02 -6.37
N GLY A 400 11.08 2.10 -7.32
CA GLY A 400 11.10 3.10 -8.39
C GLY A 400 10.89 4.53 -7.88
N THR A 401 10.26 4.68 -6.72
CA THR A 401 10.02 5.97 -6.08
C THR A 401 11.22 6.32 -5.19
N ARG A 402 12.29 6.85 -5.81
CA ARG A 402 13.40 7.47 -5.05
C ARG A 402 12.86 8.71 -4.31
N VAL A 403 12.56 8.55 -3.04
CA VAL A 403 12.41 9.66 -2.07
C VAL A 403 13.78 9.97 -1.47
#